data_AF-A0A971ZIC7-F1
#
_entry.id   AF-A0A971ZIC7-F1
#
_cell.length_a   1.000
_cell.length_b   1.000
_cell.length_c   1.000
_cell.angle_alpha   90.00
_cell.angle_beta   90.00
_cell.angle_gamma   90.00
#
_symmetry.space_group_name_H-M   'P 1'
#
loop_
_entity.id
_entity.type
_entity.pdbx_description
1 polymer ?
#
loop_
_entity_poly.entity_id
_entity_poly.type
_entity_poly.pdbx_seq_one_letter_code
_entity_poly.pdbx_strand_id
1 'polypeptide(L)'
;MKKSKRLLVFVLQLLVLVLVGGYLTTALIPSTLASNTGRSPNVIVTINADGSISQKGNLFGDGLLYPAAVEDAERGLGGISGVIRINNQYRNIKISNLGIGLDRDDLQFGNGYPIDMVYSSFLANVRLKVEKGRLFSFDKTLIDYASLRELLYQPGDTNYRGYMLDDKDTITIARGSTVDLKYTLHMVEGAGNELENVTAYMPIYINVHEYTDSADDGEYNPDKGDSGKEHDEVKYQDANDELLVGSAYTEPHWSHDCIITLLNNGVIIGYPHEKYTIVDYFNGTVDPVIYVNEVVLPGKFVIRAEVAALIGRALGLHKEHGDSTAYLDRIPYWARGNVVATTEEGIFEGYPSGMFKPDNYITREEMVAVLIRAFNITLEDESLELPFADKDHIGQWALEYVKAGYENGIIEGYPDNTFRPKNPITRAETFTIICKLMGWHEEHSQ
;
A
#
# COMPACT_ATOMS: atom_id res chain seq x y z
N MET A 1 32.45 29.30 52.30
CA MET A 1 32.87 28.23 51.36
C MET A 1 32.21 26.86 51.58
N LYS A 2 31.91 26.40 52.81
CA LYS A 2 31.25 25.08 53.05
C LYS A 2 29.77 25.01 52.62
N LYS A 3 29.00 26.11 52.71
CA LYS A 3 27.59 26.15 52.31
C LYS A 3 27.37 26.10 50.79
N SER A 4 28.21 26.78 49.98
CA SER A 4 28.03 26.76 48.52
C SER A 4 28.45 25.42 47.89
N LYS A 5 29.45 24.73 48.45
CA LYS A 5 29.79 23.37 48.02
C LYS A 5 28.67 22.35 48.33
N ARG A 6 27.98 22.50 49.47
CA ARG A 6 26.81 21.66 49.79
C ARG A 6 25.62 21.94 48.86
N LEU A 7 25.39 23.21 48.52
CA LEU A 7 24.34 23.59 47.58
C LEU A 7 24.62 23.06 46.16
N LEU A 8 25.87 23.16 45.70
CA LEU A 8 26.27 22.66 44.38
C LEU A 8 26.15 21.12 44.28
N VAL A 9 26.54 20.39 45.33
CA VAL A 9 26.38 18.93 45.39
C VAL A 9 24.90 18.53 45.45
N PHE A 10 24.06 19.28 46.16
CA PHE A 10 22.62 19.04 46.19
C PHE A 10 21.97 19.29 44.83
N VAL A 11 22.37 20.35 44.13
CA VAL A 11 21.89 20.68 42.77
C VAL A 11 22.36 19.64 41.76
N LEU A 12 23.61 19.16 41.85
CA LEU A 12 24.09 18.07 40.99
C LEU A 12 23.38 16.75 41.28
N GLN A 13 23.12 16.42 42.54
CA GLN A 13 22.36 15.22 42.90
C GLN A 13 20.91 15.29 42.43
N LEU A 14 20.28 16.48 42.48
CA LEU A 14 18.94 16.68 41.94
C LEU A 14 18.91 16.58 40.41
N LEU A 15 19.92 17.13 39.71
CA LEU A 15 20.07 17.01 38.26
C LEU A 15 20.33 15.57 37.82
N VAL A 16 21.12 14.80 38.57
CA VAL A 16 21.34 13.37 38.32
C VAL A 16 20.09 12.56 38.63
N LEU A 17 19.29 12.92 39.65
CA LEU A 17 17.99 12.29 39.89
C LEU A 17 16.94 12.63 38.83
N VAL A 18 16.98 13.83 38.24
CA VAL A 18 16.13 14.22 37.11
C VAL A 18 16.60 13.56 35.80
N LEU A 19 17.91 13.35 35.62
CA LEU A 19 18.45 12.64 34.46
C LEU A 19 18.26 11.12 34.56
N VAL A 20 18.46 10.52 35.73
CA VAL A 20 18.27 9.08 35.97
C VAL A 20 16.78 8.74 36.12
N GLY A 21 15.99 9.59 36.78
CA GLY A 21 14.52 9.48 36.80
C GLY A 21 13.88 9.80 35.45
N GLY A 22 14.48 10.69 34.67
CA GLY A 22 14.09 10.99 33.29
C GLY A 22 14.49 9.91 32.29
N TYR A 23 15.50 9.08 32.59
CA TYR A 23 15.85 7.91 31.77
C TYR A 23 15.01 6.67 32.10
N LEU A 24 14.44 6.60 33.31
CA LEU A 24 13.66 5.45 33.80
C LEU A 24 12.13 5.65 33.79
N THR A 25 11.61 6.76 33.26
CA THR A 25 10.15 7.01 33.17
C THR A 25 9.66 7.58 31.83
N THR A 26 10.47 7.56 30.78
CA THR A 26 10.03 7.97 29.42
C THR A 26 8.96 7.08 28.80
N ALA A 27 8.53 6.02 29.48
CA ALA A 27 7.43 5.17 29.06
C ALA A 27 6.03 5.77 29.32
N LEU A 28 5.84 6.76 30.20
CA LEU A 28 4.48 7.21 30.58
C LEU A 28 4.40 8.71 30.86
N ILE A 29 4.66 9.56 29.87
CA ILE A 29 4.17 10.96 29.88
C ILE A 29 3.05 11.05 28.83
N PRO A 30 1.78 11.15 29.24
CA PRO A 30 0.67 11.43 28.33
C PRO A 30 0.99 12.68 27.52
N SER A 31 1.00 12.57 26.19
CA SER A 31 1.22 13.70 25.27
C SER A 31 0.00 14.61 25.29
N THR A 32 -0.15 15.43 26.33
CA THR A 32 -1.22 16.42 26.46
C THR A 32 -0.63 17.82 26.61
N LEU A 33 -1.27 18.77 25.93
CA LEU A 33 -1.10 20.23 25.92
C LEU A 33 -0.33 20.81 24.73
N ALA A 34 -1.00 20.79 23.57
CA ALA A 34 -0.74 21.72 22.46
C ALA A 34 -1.94 22.66 22.21
N SER A 35 -2.67 23.06 23.27
CA SER A 35 -3.69 24.12 23.17
C SER A 35 -3.40 25.25 24.17
N ASN A 36 -2.37 26.05 23.90
CA ASN A 36 -2.22 27.36 24.53
C ASN A 36 -2.60 28.50 23.56
N THR A 37 -3.34 28.20 22.49
CA THR A 37 -3.77 29.18 21.47
C THR A 37 -5.13 29.82 21.75
N GLY A 38 -5.87 29.38 22.79
CA GLY A 38 -7.20 29.93 23.12
C GLY A 38 -8.27 29.75 22.03
N ARG A 39 -7.99 29.02 20.94
CA ARG A 39 -8.90 28.76 19.82
C ARG A 39 -9.51 27.37 19.92
N SER A 40 -10.80 27.25 19.60
CA SER A 40 -11.48 25.96 19.47
C SER A 40 -10.90 25.18 18.29
N PRO A 41 -10.72 23.84 18.40
CA PRO A 41 -10.28 23.02 17.27
C PRO A 41 -11.21 23.13 16.05
N ASN A 42 -10.63 23.12 14.86
CA ASN A 42 -11.35 23.16 13.58
C ASN A 42 -11.94 21.79 13.24
N VAL A 43 -11.21 20.71 13.57
CA VAL A 43 -11.63 19.33 13.38
C VAL A 43 -11.53 18.59 14.70
N ILE A 44 -12.57 17.84 15.06
CA ILE A 44 -12.57 16.95 16.22
C ILE A 44 -12.91 15.54 15.74
N VAL A 45 -11.93 14.64 15.81
CA VAL A 45 -12.09 13.21 15.57
C VAL A 45 -12.23 12.52 16.93
N THR A 46 -13.25 11.69 17.10
CA THR A 46 -13.47 10.92 18.33
C THR A 46 -13.59 9.45 18.00
N ILE A 47 -12.67 8.67 18.57
CA ILE A 47 -12.70 7.20 18.54
C ILE A 47 -13.45 6.78 19.81
N ASN A 48 -14.68 6.33 19.63
CA ASN A 48 -15.62 6.00 20.69
C ASN A 48 -15.19 4.73 21.45
N ALA A 49 -15.77 4.49 22.62
CA ALA A 49 -15.45 3.34 23.45
C ALA A 49 -15.72 1.97 22.80
N ASP A 50 -16.55 1.92 21.76
CA ASP A 50 -16.87 0.72 20.97
C ASP A 50 -15.98 0.56 19.72
N GLY A 51 -15.02 1.46 19.50
CA GLY A 51 -14.12 1.46 18.35
C GLY A 51 -14.67 2.20 17.12
N SER A 52 -15.93 2.66 17.14
CA SER A 52 -16.47 3.49 16.05
C SER A 52 -15.82 4.88 16.02
N ILE A 53 -15.73 5.50 14.84
CA ILE A 53 -15.14 6.83 14.64
C ILE A 53 -16.22 7.83 14.29
N SER A 54 -16.21 8.99 14.96
CA SER A 54 -17.07 10.14 14.64
C SER A 54 -16.24 11.41 14.46
N GLN A 55 -16.66 12.31 13.57
CA GLN A 55 -15.95 13.56 13.31
C GLN A 55 -16.90 14.77 13.31
N LYS A 56 -16.41 15.91 13.82
CA LYS A 56 -17.04 17.23 13.65
C LYS A 56 -16.05 18.20 12.99
N GLY A 57 -16.55 19.05 12.10
CA GLY A 57 -15.74 20.04 11.37
C GLY A 57 -14.93 19.46 10.20
N ASN A 58 -14.17 20.30 9.53
CA ASN A 58 -13.35 19.97 8.36
C ASN A 58 -12.12 20.92 8.25
N LEU A 59 -11.14 20.58 7.41
CA LEU A 59 -9.87 21.31 7.31
C LEU A 59 -10.00 22.72 6.71
N PHE A 60 -11.00 22.97 5.85
CA PHE A 60 -11.18 24.26 5.19
C PHE A 60 -11.89 25.28 6.10
N GLY A 61 -12.88 24.82 6.88
CA GLY A 61 -13.66 25.68 7.79
C GLY A 61 -14.28 26.87 7.05
N ASP A 62 -14.23 28.06 7.66
CA ASP A 62 -14.69 29.33 7.08
C ASP A 62 -13.52 30.17 6.51
N GLY A 63 -12.36 29.54 6.28
CA GLY A 63 -11.14 30.23 5.83
C GLY A 63 -11.15 30.56 4.34
N LEU A 64 -10.39 31.57 3.94
CA LEU A 64 -10.14 31.89 2.53
C LEU A 64 -8.76 31.39 2.14
N LEU A 65 -8.70 30.59 1.08
CA LEU A 65 -7.45 30.06 0.52
C LEU A 65 -7.14 30.81 -0.79
N TYR A 66 -5.92 31.34 -0.91
CA TYR A 66 -5.46 32.00 -2.14
C TYR A 66 -3.97 31.75 -2.38
N PRO A 67 -3.49 31.85 -3.63
CA PRO A 67 -2.09 31.60 -3.95
C PRO A 67 -1.16 32.53 -3.17
N ALA A 68 -0.17 31.96 -2.46
CA ALA A 68 0.80 32.71 -1.68
C ALA A 68 2.13 31.96 -1.57
N ALA A 69 3.20 32.63 -1.13
CA ALA A 69 4.44 31.94 -0.75
C ALA A 69 4.23 31.06 0.49
N VAL A 70 5.05 30.02 0.65
CA VAL A 70 4.96 29.10 1.80
C VAL A 70 5.12 29.85 3.12
N GLU A 71 6.09 30.77 3.19
CA GLU A 71 6.38 31.55 4.39
C GLU A 71 5.21 32.45 4.81
N ASP A 72 4.43 32.93 3.83
CA ASP A 72 3.24 33.74 4.09
C ASP A 72 2.09 32.86 4.56
N ALA A 73 1.91 31.68 3.97
CA ALA A 73 0.92 30.71 4.42
C ALA A 73 1.18 30.24 5.86
N GLU A 74 2.44 30.02 6.26
CA GLU A 74 2.81 29.69 7.64
C GLU A 74 2.52 30.83 8.64
N ARG A 75 2.49 32.08 8.17
CA ARG A 75 2.08 33.26 8.94
C ARG A 75 0.58 33.49 8.94
N GLY A 76 -0.19 32.65 8.25
CA GLY A 76 -1.65 32.76 8.11
C GLY A 76 -2.10 33.76 7.04
N LEU A 77 -1.22 34.09 6.08
CA LEU A 77 -1.52 34.92 4.92
C LEU A 77 -1.66 34.02 3.69
N GLY A 78 -2.86 33.89 3.14
CA GLY A 78 -3.12 33.04 1.96
C GLY A 78 -3.25 31.54 2.25
N GLY A 79 -2.83 31.09 3.43
CA GLY A 79 -3.06 29.74 3.93
C GLY A 79 -4.20 29.65 4.94
N ILE A 80 -4.81 28.47 5.03
CA ILE A 80 -5.76 28.15 6.11
C ILE A 80 -5.02 27.29 7.14
N SER A 81 -4.87 27.80 8.36
CA SER A 81 -4.25 27.06 9.46
C SER A 81 -5.24 26.83 10.61
N GLY A 82 -5.14 25.66 11.22
CA GLY A 82 -6.04 25.26 12.30
C GLY A 82 -5.50 24.14 13.16
N VAL A 83 -6.37 23.62 14.02
CA VAL A 83 -6.07 22.49 14.92
C VAL A 83 -7.01 21.31 14.64
N ILE A 84 -6.42 20.13 14.47
CA ILE A 84 -7.12 18.84 14.48
C ILE A 84 -6.93 18.24 15.87
N ARG A 85 -8.05 17.94 16.55
CA ARG A 85 -8.06 17.25 17.84
C ARG A 85 -8.52 15.82 17.65
N ILE A 86 -7.74 14.85 18.13
CA ILE A 86 -8.11 13.44 18.11
C ILE A 86 -8.29 12.96 19.55
N ASN A 87 -9.52 12.58 19.89
CA ASN A 87 -9.90 12.04 21.18
C ASN A 87 -10.01 10.51 21.10
N ASN A 88 -9.43 9.80 22.06
CA ASN A 88 -9.49 8.34 22.09
C ASN A 88 -10.17 7.85 23.37
N GLN A 89 -11.26 7.09 23.21
CA GLN A 89 -12.00 6.46 24.32
C GLN A 89 -11.95 4.92 24.27
N TYR A 90 -11.40 4.33 23.20
CA TYR A 90 -11.44 2.90 22.92
C TYR A 90 -10.44 2.10 23.76
N ARG A 91 -9.19 2.01 23.29
CA ARG A 91 -8.05 1.33 23.91
C ARG A 91 -6.77 2.10 23.59
N ASN A 92 -5.58 1.60 23.95
CA ASN A 92 -4.35 2.24 23.46
C ASN A 92 -4.22 2.01 21.96
N ILE A 93 -4.08 3.09 21.21
CA ILE A 93 -4.08 3.05 19.75
C ILE A 93 -2.83 3.68 19.17
N LYS A 94 -2.44 3.23 17.99
CA LYS A 94 -1.40 3.81 17.14
C LYS A 94 -2.04 4.24 15.82
N ILE A 95 -1.85 5.51 15.47
CA ILE A 95 -2.21 6.07 14.16
C ILE A 95 -0.94 6.13 13.33
N SER A 96 -0.95 5.50 12.16
CA SER A 96 0.15 5.48 11.20
C SER A 96 -0.21 6.07 9.84
N ASN A 97 -1.41 6.60 9.68
CA ASN A 97 -1.88 7.21 8.44
C ASN A 97 -2.77 8.43 8.74
N LEU A 98 -2.63 9.45 7.91
CA LEU A 98 -3.52 10.60 7.84
C LEU A 98 -4.00 10.75 6.39
N GLY A 99 -5.30 10.61 6.16
CA GLY A 99 -5.94 10.83 4.87
C GLY A 99 -6.92 11.99 4.90
N ILE A 100 -7.34 12.45 3.73
CA ILE A 100 -8.42 13.43 3.56
C ILE A 100 -9.53 12.85 2.69
N GLY A 101 -10.77 13.18 3.02
CA GLY A 101 -11.87 13.01 2.09
C GLY A 101 -12.01 14.27 1.25
N LEU A 102 -12.17 14.10 -0.06
CA LEU A 102 -12.55 15.18 -0.94
C LEU A 102 -13.12 14.60 -2.24
N ASP A 103 -14.44 14.68 -2.38
CA ASP A 103 -15.12 14.42 -3.65
C ASP A 103 -15.21 15.72 -4.48
N ARG A 104 -15.54 15.58 -5.77
CA ARG A 104 -15.77 16.69 -6.68
C ARG A 104 -16.90 17.57 -6.19
N ASP A 105 -17.98 16.95 -5.74
CA ASP A 105 -19.19 17.65 -5.29
C ASP A 105 -18.99 18.40 -3.96
N ASP A 106 -17.89 18.14 -3.26
CA ASP A 106 -17.52 18.87 -2.05
C ASP A 106 -16.94 20.26 -2.35
N LEU A 107 -16.58 20.55 -3.61
CA LEU A 107 -16.03 21.84 -4.04
C LEU A 107 -17.12 22.84 -4.41
N GLN A 108 -17.00 24.06 -3.88
CA GLN A 108 -17.86 25.19 -4.22
C GLN A 108 -17.03 26.32 -4.82
N PHE A 109 -17.44 26.83 -5.98
CA PHE A 109 -16.77 27.92 -6.70
C PHE A 109 -17.76 28.59 -7.66
N GLY A 110 -17.48 29.85 -8.01
CA GLY A 110 -18.44 30.71 -8.73
C GLY A 110 -17.97 31.23 -10.10
N ASN A 111 -16.83 30.76 -10.60
CA ASN A 111 -16.13 31.33 -11.77
C ASN A 111 -16.44 30.64 -13.11
N GLY A 112 -17.35 29.65 -13.14
CA GLY A 112 -17.87 29.03 -14.37
C GLY A 112 -16.94 28.03 -15.06
N TYR A 113 -15.81 27.67 -14.44
CA TYR A 113 -14.92 26.62 -14.95
C TYR A 113 -15.54 25.21 -14.79
N PRO A 114 -15.16 24.22 -15.62
CA PRO A 114 -15.62 22.85 -15.45
C PRO A 114 -15.16 22.25 -14.11
N ILE A 115 -16.08 21.63 -13.37
CA ILE A 115 -15.82 21.02 -12.05
C ILE A 115 -14.60 20.07 -12.06
N ASP A 116 -14.44 19.26 -13.11
CA ASP A 116 -13.33 18.30 -13.21
C ASP A 116 -11.96 18.98 -13.32
N MET A 117 -11.92 20.14 -14.00
CA MET A 117 -10.71 20.95 -14.11
C MET A 117 -10.39 21.61 -12.76
N VAL A 118 -11.40 22.18 -12.10
CA VAL A 118 -11.25 22.80 -10.78
C VAL A 118 -10.80 21.76 -9.76
N TYR A 119 -11.43 20.58 -9.72
CA TYR A 119 -11.06 19.48 -8.84
C TYR A 119 -9.64 18.98 -9.09
N SER A 120 -9.28 18.74 -10.35
CA SER A 120 -7.94 18.28 -10.71
C SER A 120 -6.85 19.30 -10.38
N SER A 121 -7.14 20.59 -10.61
CA SER A 121 -6.26 21.71 -10.27
C SER A 121 -6.15 21.88 -8.76
N PHE A 122 -7.25 21.77 -8.01
CA PHE A 122 -7.27 21.90 -6.56
C PHE A 122 -6.42 20.81 -5.90
N LEU A 123 -6.56 19.56 -6.35
CA LEU A 123 -5.71 18.45 -5.88
C LEU A 123 -4.23 18.63 -6.21
N ALA A 124 -3.94 19.27 -7.35
CA ALA A 124 -2.58 19.47 -7.85
C ALA A 124 -1.86 20.68 -7.26
N ASN A 125 -2.61 21.70 -6.81
CA ASN A 125 -2.08 23.01 -6.42
C ASN A 125 -2.31 23.37 -4.95
N VAL A 126 -3.13 22.62 -4.23
CA VAL A 126 -3.23 22.75 -2.76
C VAL A 126 -2.32 21.71 -2.10
N ARG A 127 -1.64 22.15 -1.04
CA ARG A 127 -0.71 21.38 -0.22
C ARG A 127 -1.15 21.41 1.23
N LEU A 128 -0.89 20.33 1.95
CA LEU A 128 -1.15 20.23 3.38
C LEU A 128 0.14 19.96 4.14
N LYS A 129 0.40 20.77 5.16
CA LYS A 129 1.40 20.51 6.20
C LYS A 129 0.69 20.12 7.49
N VAL A 130 1.19 19.10 8.19
CA VAL A 130 0.68 18.65 9.49
C VAL A 130 1.82 18.52 10.47
N GLU A 131 1.65 19.10 11.66
CA GLU A 131 2.66 19.18 12.70
C GLU A 131 2.10 18.63 14.02
N LYS A 132 2.90 17.82 14.73
CA LYS A 132 2.55 17.27 16.05
C LYS A 132 3.12 18.12 17.15
N GLY A 133 2.29 18.44 18.14
CA GLY A 133 2.73 19.16 19.35
C GLY A 133 3.48 18.26 20.34
N ARG A 134 4.52 18.81 20.99
CA ARG A 134 5.17 18.20 22.16
C ARG A 134 5.53 19.33 23.14
N LEU A 135 4.90 19.36 24.33
CA LEU A 135 5.15 20.32 25.42
C LEU A 135 5.38 21.78 24.95
N PHE A 136 4.30 22.57 24.89
CA PHE A 136 4.32 24.03 24.60
C PHE A 136 4.77 24.46 23.18
N SER A 137 5.14 23.54 22.29
CA SER A 137 5.53 23.84 20.91
C SER A 137 5.13 22.75 19.90
N PHE A 138 5.01 23.12 18.62
CA PHE A 138 4.74 22.22 17.48
C PHE A 138 6.05 22.02 16.71
N ASP A 139 6.89 21.08 17.16
CA ASP A 139 8.27 20.99 16.69
C ASP A 139 8.52 19.82 15.71
N LYS A 140 7.49 19.03 15.44
CA LYS A 140 7.61 17.82 14.60
C LYS A 140 6.64 17.87 13.43
N THR A 141 7.18 18.11 12.25
CA THR A 141 6.45 17.95 10.98
C THR A 141 6.19 16.46 10.73
N LEU A 142 4.93 16.11 10.55
CA LEU A 142 4.48 14.75 10.19
C LEU A 142 4.23 14.64 8.67
N ILE A 143 3.71 15.70 8.08
CA ILE A 143 3.49 15.86 6.64
C ILE A 143 4.04 17.22 6.28
N ASP A 144 4.94 17.29 5.31
CA ASP A 144 5.55 18.55 4.87
C ASP A 144 5.03 18.92 3.47
N TYR A 145 4.02 19.78 3.43
CA TYR A 145 3.40 20.30 2.20
C TYR A 145 3.15 19.24 1.11
N ALA A 146 2.60 18.09 1.50
CA ALA A 146 2.23 17.04 0.55
C ALA A 146 1.03 17.47 -0.30
N SER A 147 0.93 16.94 -1.53
CA SER A 147 -0.21 17.23 -2.40
C SER A 147 -1.50 16.65 -1.83
N LEU A 148 -2.63 17.35 -2.00
CA LEU A 148 -3.91 16.79 -1.59
C LEU A 148 -4.20 15.46 -2.30
N ARG A 149 -3.67 15.25 -3.51
CA ARG A 149 -3.75 13.99 -4.25
C ARG A 149 -3.10 12.81 -3.50
N GLU A 150 -1.94 13.01 -2.88
CA GLU A 150 -1.26 11.99 -2.07
C GLU A 150 -2.00 11.70 -0.76
N LEU A 151 -2.74 12.69 -0.26
CA LEU A 151 -3.49 12.59 0.99
C LEU A 151 -4.89 12.03 0.79
N LEU A 152 -5.39 11.90 -0.44
CA LEU A 152 -6.74 11.39 -0.70
C LEU A 152 -6.91 9.99 -0.10
N TYR A 153 -8.01 9.82 0.62
CA TYR A 153 -8.48 8.56 1.14
C TYR A 153 -9.86 8.24 0.58
N GLN A 154 -10.00 7.08 -0.05
CA GLN A 154 -11.28 6.54 -0.50
C GLN A 154 -11.42 5.11 0.02
N PRO A 155 -12.50 4.79 0.77
CA PRO A 155 -12.71 3.45 1.29
C PRO A 155 -12.72 2.39 0.18
N GLY A 156 -11.87 1.37 0.31
CA GLY A 156 -11.77 0.29 -0.66
C GLY A 156 -10.96 0.61 -1.92
N ASP A 157 -10.50 1.84 -2.11
CA ASP A 157 -9.62 2.23 -3.21
C ASP A 157 -8.15 2.12 -2.78
N THR A 158 -7.37 1.34 -3.51
CA THR A 158 -5.97 1.09 -3.16
C THR A 158 -5.02 2.23 -3.55
N ASN A 159 -5.47 3.16 -4.41
CA ASN A 159 -4.68 4.31 -4.86
C ASN A 159 -4.84 5.54 -3.97
N TYR A 160 -5.94 5.59 -3.22
CA TYR A 160 -6.28 6.69 -2.32
C TYR A 160 -6.38 6.15 -0.90
N ARG A 161 -5.22 5.92 -0.27
CA ARG A 161 -5.10 5.36 1.09
C ARG A 161 -4.69 6.40 2.13
N GLY A 162 -4.63 7.68 1.76
CA GLY A 162 -4.06 8.71 2.62
C GLY A 162 -2.54 8.59 2.76
N TYR A 163 -1.95 9.55 3.47
CA TYR A 163 -0.51 9.66 3.67
C TYR A 163 -0.05 8.80 4.85
N MET A 164 0.86 7.86 4.59
CA MET A 164 1.45 7.01 5.62
C MET A 164 2.53 7.78 6.37
N LEU A 165 2.45 7.78 7.70
CA LEU A 165 3.46 8.35 8.57
C LEU A 165 4.64 7.40 8.70
N ASP A 166 5.86 7.94 8.75
CA ASP A 166 7.05 7.17 9.14
C ASP A 166 6.81 6.49 10.51
N ASP A 167 7.41 5.32 10.74
CA ASP A 167 7.22 4.56 11.97
C ASP A 167 7.53 5.37 13.24
N LYS A 168 8.60 6.16 13.20
CA LYS A 168 9.03 7.08 14.25
C LYS A 168 8.06 8.26 14.47
N ASP A 169 7.18 8.52 13.51
CA ASP A 169 6.30 9.69 13.44
C ASP A 169 4.83 9.33 13.71
N THR A 170 4.54 8.03 13.82
CA THR A 170 3.26 7.50 14.26
C THR A 170 2.78 8.10 15.59
N ILE A 171 1.46 8.17 15.74
CA ILE A 171 0.82 8.84 16.86
C ILE A 171 0.17 7.80 17.75
N THR A 172 0.81 7.49 18.86
CA THR A 172 0.21 6.69 19.92
C THR A 172 -0.67 7.56 20.81
N ILE A 173 -1.89 7.11 21.10
CA ILE A 173 -2.83 7.79 21.99
C ILE A 173 -3.35 6.76 23.00
N ALA A 174 -3.09 6.98 24.28
CA ALA A 174 -3.63 6.13 25.34
C ALA A 174 -5.16 6.28 25.46
N ARG A 175 -5.83 5.27 26.01
CA ARG A 175 -7.28 5.35 26.29
C ARG A 175 -7.59 6.54 27.20
N GLY A 176 -8.62 7.31 26.86
CA GLY A 176 -9.04 8.51 27.58
C GLY A 176 -8.17 9.74 27.32
N SER A 177 -7.17 9.64 26.44
CA SER A 177 -6.26 10.75 26.11
C SER A 177 -6.63 11.41 24.78
N THR A 178 -6.04 12.58 24.57
CA THR A 178 -6.22 13.41 23.38
C THR A 178 -4.88 13.84 22.83
N VAL A 179 -4.77 13.96 21.50
CA VAL A 179 -3.66 14.61 20.81
C VAL A 179 -4.18 15.74 19.94
N ASP A 180 -3.43 16.84 19.88
CA ASP A 180 -3.69 17.96 18.98
C ASP A 180 -2.59 18.03 17.91
N LEU A 181 -3.01 18.18 16.66
CA LEU A 181 -2.16 18.42 15.50
C LEU A 181 -2.44 19.82 14.95
N LYS A 182 -1.40 20.53 14.56
CA LYS A 182 -1.53 21.76 13.79
C LYS A 182 -1.50 21.41 12.31
N TYR A 183 -2.35 22.04 11.51
CA TYR A 183 -2.30 21.91 10.07
C TYR A 183 -2.25 23.28 9.38
N THR A 184 -1.69 23.29 8.18
CA THR A 184 -1.68 24.44 7.27
C THR A 184 -1.99 23.95 5.86
N LEU A 185 -3.10 24.42 5.30
CA LEU A 185 -3.39 24.33 3.87
C LEU A 185 -2.75 25.51 3.15
N HIS A 186 -2.10 25.24 2.03
CA HIS A 186 -1.39 26.21 1.23
C HIS A 186 -1.70 26.01 -0.25
N MET A 187 -2.08 27.08 -0.94
CA MET A 187 -2.21 27.08 -2.40
C MET A 187 -0.93 27.62 -3.01
N VAL A 188 -0.30 26.84 -3.88
CA VAL A 188 0.99 27.18 -4.49
C VAL A 188 0.88 28.44 -5.36
N GLU A 189 1.96 29.23 -5.41
CA GLU A 189 2.04 30.38 -6.31
C GLU A 189 1.88 29.94 -7.78
N GLY A 190 1.16 30.74 -8.56
CA GLY A 190 0.88 30.43 -9.96
C GLY A 190 -0.26 29.42 -10.17
N ALA A 191 -0.97 29.02 -9.11
CA ALA A 191 -2.24 28.32 -9.25
C ALA A 191 -3.22 29.15 -10.11
N GLY A 192 -3.92 28.47 -11.02
CA GLY A 192 -4.72 29.13 -12.05
C GLY A 192 -6.01 29.77 -11.52
N ASN A 193 -6.58 30.67 -12.33
CA ASN A 193 -7.80 31.43 -12.00
C ASN A 193 -9.02 30.52 -11.73
N GLU A 194 -8.99 29.27 -12.18
CA GLU A 194 -10.02 28.27 -11.89
C GLU A 194 -10.15 27.98 -10.38
N LEU A 195 -9.11 28.23 -9.58
CA LEU A 195 -9.12 28.03 -8.13
C LEU A 195 -9.56 29.26 -7.31
N GLU A 196 -9.94 30.35 -7.99
CA GLU A 196 -10.39 31.56 -7.32
C GLU A 196 -11.70 31.33 -6.54
N ASN A 197 -11.71 31.72 -5.26
CA ASN A 197 -12.85 31.56 -4.34
C ASN A 197 -13.34 30.11 -4.19
N VAL A 198 -12.49 29.12 -4.46
CA VAL A 198 -12.82 27.71 -4.18
C VAL A 198 -12.91 27.51 -2.67
N THR A 199 -13.99 26.89 -2.21
CA THR A 199 -14.12 26.33 -0.86
C THR A 199 -14.42 24.83 -0.95
N ALA A 200 -14.11 24.09 0.12
CA ALA A 200 -14.23 22.64 0.12
C ALA A 200 -14.66 22.09 1.49
N TYR A 201 -15.51 21.07 1.54
CA TYR A 201 -15.67 20.28 2.76
C TYR A 201 -14.63 19.15 2.79
N MET A 202 -13.60 19.28 3.63
CA MET A 202 -12.47 18.34 3.69
C MET A 202 -12.37 17.59 5.04
N PRO A 203 -13.02 16.42 5.21
CA PRO A 203 -12.83 15.61 6.40
C PRO A 203 -11.44 14.96 6.46
N ILE A 204 -11.04 14.48 7.64
CA ILE A 204 -9.77 13.78 7.84
C ILE A 204 -10.03 12.31 8.21
N TYR A 205 -9.29 11.40 7.61
CA TYR A 205 -9.33 9.98 7.90
C TYR A 205 -8.06 9.56 8.62
N ILE A 206 -8.20 8.65 9.58
CA ILE A 206 -7.08 8.07 10.33
C ILE A 206 -7.24 6.56 10.36
N ASN A 207 -6.15 5.84 10.32
CA ASN A 207 -6.15 4.42 10.69
C ASN A 207 -5.95 4.27 12.21
N VAL A 208 -6.45 3.19 12.77
CA VAL A 208 -6.42 2.94 14.22
C VAL A 208 -5.98 1.50 14.45
N HIS A 209 -4.76 1.31 14.93
CA HIS A 209 -4.20 0.01 15.28
C HIS A 209 -4.08 -0.15 16.80
N GLU A 210 -4.17 -1.37 17.32
CA GLU A 210 -3.93 -1.63 18.75
C GLU A 210 -2.44 -1.44 19.09
N TYR A 211 -2.16 -0.78 20.20
CA TYR A 211 -0.81 -0.55 20.71
C TYR A 211 -0.59 -1.36 21.99
N THR A 212 0.18 -2.45 21.91
CA THR A 212 0.60 -3.26 23.06
C THR A 212 2.06 -2.95 23.40
N ASP A 213 2.32 -2.39 24.58
CA ASP A 213 3.69 -2.26 25.10
C ASP A 213 4.21 -3.66 25.46
N SER A 214 5.04 -4.27 24.61
CA SER A 214 5.77 -5.47 24.99
C SER A 214 7.14 -5.08 25.54
N ALA A 215 7.18 -4.87 26.85
CA ALA A 215 8.39 -4.97 27.66
C ALA A 215 8.06 -5.88 28.85
N ASP A 216 8.38 -7.16 28.74
CA ASP A 216 8.51 -8.05 29.90
C ASP A 216 9.64 -9.05 29.63
N ASP A 217 10.74 -8.84 30.35
CA ASP A 217 11.93 -9.67 30.34
C ASP A 217 11.63 -10.96 31.15
N GLY A 218 11.12 -11.99 30.46
CA GLY A 218 10.71 -13.25 31.08
C GLY A 218 11.68 -14.41 30.80
N GLU A 219 12.46 -14.75 31.81
CA GLU A 219 13.38 -15.90 31.93
C GLU A 219 12.70 -17.25 31.56
N TYR A 220 13.26 -17.99 30.60
CA TYR A 220 12.77 -19.31 30.18
C TYR A 220 13.20 -20.41 31.16
N ASN A 221 12.23 -21.15 31.71
CA ASN A 221 12.44 -22.38 32.48
C ASN A 221 11.62 -23.53 31.87
N PRO A 222 12.25 -24.58 31.29
CA PRO A 222 11.53 -25.68 30.68
C PRO A 222 11.38 -26.84 31.67
N ASP A 223 10.18 -27.03 32.21
CA ASP A 223 9.76 -28.33 32.73
C ASP A 223 8.23 -28.37 32.92
N LYS A 224 7.52 -28.96 31.95
CA LYS A 224 6.51 -30.03 32.16
C LYS A 224 5.72 -30.30 30.89
N GLY A 225 5.59 -31.58 30.58
CA GLY A 225 5.00 -32.11 29.35
C GLY A 225 3.56 -32.61 29.47
N ASP A 226 3.12 -33.07 28.29
CA ASP A 226 2.26 -34.21 27.98
C ASP A 226 0.80 -34.27 28.51
N SER A 227 -0.15 -34.36 27.58
CA SER A 227 -0.96 -35.57 27.30
C SER A 227 -2.28 -35.21 26.61
N GLY A 228 -2.56 -35.89 25.49
CA GLY A 228 -3.65 -35.58 24.56
C GLY A 228 -5.02 -36.20 24.87
N LYS A 229 -5.93 -36.14 23.88
CA LYS A 229 -6.95 -37.15 23.52
C LYS A 229 -7.78 -36.75 22.28
N GLU A 230 -8.04 -37.76 21.45
CA GLU A 230 -8.86 -37.81 20.22
C GLU A 230 -10.39 -37.74 20.47
N HIS A 231 -11.17 -37.35 19.44
CA HIS A 231 -12.28 -38.14 18.85
C HIS A 231 -12.96 -37.45 17.62
N ASP A 232 -12.82 -38.08 16.45
CA ASP A 232 -13.76 -38.42 15.35
C ASP A 232 -14.91 -37.48 14.83
N GLU A 233 -14.76 -37.04 13.56
CA GLU A 233 -15.60 -37.26 12.33
C GLU A 233 -17.17 -37.20 12.38
N VAL A 234 -17.99 -36.60 11.49
CA VAL A 234 -17.97 -36.24 10.04
C VAL A 234 -19.12 -35.22 9.67
N LYS A 235 -18.90 -34.28 8.72
CA LYS A 235 -19.68 -33.98 7.45
C LYS A 235 -19.83 -32.49 7.05
N TYR A 236 -19.51 -32.26 5.77
CA TYR A 236 -19.34 -31.01 5.00
C TYR A 236 -20.62 -30.23 4.66
N GLN A 237 -20.58 -28.88 4.73
CA GLN A 237 -20.92 -27.96 3.62
C GLN A 237 -20.72 -26.46 3.98
N ASP A 238 -20.38 -25.69 2.94
CA ASP A 238 -20.22 -24.22 2.80
C ASP A 238 -18.83 -23.61 3.04
N ALA A 239 -18.21 -23.23 1.90
CA ALA A 239 -16.92 -22.56 1.78
C ALA A 239 -17.02 -21.08 2.19
N ASN A 240 -16.76 -20.83 3.46
CA ASN A 240 -16.27 -19.54 3.95
C ASN A 240 -14.74 -19.61 4.01
N ASP A 241 -14.08 -18.64 3.39
CA ASP A 241 -12.62 -18.47 3.45
C ASP A 241 -12.25 -17.89 4.82
N GLU A 242 -12.20 -18.78 5.80
CA GLU A 242 -11.78 -18.55 7.17
C GLU A 242 -10.26 -18.72 7.21
N LEU A 243 -9.54 -17.60 7.30
CA LEU A 243 -8.08 -17.53 7.29
C LEU A 243 -7.54 -18.17 8.57
N LEU A 244 -7.13 -19.44 8.45
CA LEU A 244 -6.59 -20.29 9.50
C LEU A 244 -5.35 -19.66 10.16
N VAL A 245 -5.52 -19.24 11.41
CA VAL A 245 -4.41 -18.93 12.31
C VAL A 245 -3.96 -20.22 13.01
N GLY A 246 -2.79 -20.74 12.61
CA GLY A 246 -1.89 -21.52 13.46
C GLY A 246 -1.77 -23.02 13.20
N SER A 247 -0.75 -23.43 12.44
CA SER A 247 0.32 -24.37 12.88
C SER A 247 1.29 -24.67 11.73
N ALA A 248 2.61 -24.58 11.99
CA ALA A 248 3.72 -25.14 11.20
C ALA A 248 3.86 -24.69 9.72
N TYR A 249 4.52 -23.55 9.47
CA TYR A 249 5.13 -23.27 8.17
C TYR A 249 6.52 -23.92 8.13
N THR A 250 6.59 -25.21 7.82
CA THR A 250 7.87 -25.93 7.67
C THR A 250 8.23 -26.26 6.24
N GLU A 251 7.32 -26.08 5.25
CA GLU A 251 7.62 -26.38 3.85
C GLU A 251 7.48 -25.13 2.95
N PRO A 252 8.48 -24.84 2.10
CA PRO A 252 8.41 -23.75 1.13
C PRO A 252 7.25 -23.93 0.14
N HIS A 253 6.67 -22.82 -0.33
CA HIS A 253 5.70 -22.85 -1.42
C HIS A 253 6.31 -23.57 -2.65
N TRP A 254 5.55 -24.36 -3.39
CA TRP A 254 6.06 -25.15 -4.53
C TRP A 254 6.76 -24.30 -5.63
N SER A 255 6.41 -23.02 -5.72
CA SER A 255 7.04 -22.06 -6.65
C SER A 255 8.14 -21.20 -6.00
N HIS A 256 8.59 -21.54 -4.79
CA HIS A 256 9.51 -20.72 -4.00
C HIS A 256 10.79 -20.41 -4.77
N ASP A 257 11.46 -21.43 -5.31
CA ASP A 257 12.75 -21.24 -5.98
C ASP A 257 12.64 -20.37 -7.23
N CYS A 258 11.55 -20.54 -8.01
CA CYS A 258 11.25 -19.66 -9.13
C CYS A 258 11.03 -18.21 -8.68
N ILE A 259 10.29 -18.00 -7.60
CA ILE A 259 10.03 -16.67 -7.04
C ILE A 259 11.33 -16.00 -6.61
N ILE A 260 12.15 -16.71 -5.83
CA ILE A 260 13.44 -16.21 -5.32
C ILE A 260 14.36 -15.86 -6.49
N THR A 261 14.42 -16.70 -7.51
CA THR A 261 15.25 -16.48 -8.70
C THR A 261 14.80 -15.25 -9.47
N LEU A 262 13.49 -15.07 -9.68
CA LEU A 262 12.95 -13.90 -10.37
C LEU A 262 13.11 -12.61 -9.55
N LEU A 263 13.04 -12.67 -8.21
CA LEU A 263 13.33 -11.54 -7.33
C LEU A 263 14.79 -11.10 -7.47
N ASN A 264 15.72 -12.05 -7.40
CA ASN A 264 17.16 -11.78 -7.49
C ASN A 264 17.57 -11.17 -8.84
N ASN A 265 16.84 -11.49 -9.91
CA ASN A 265 17.04 -10.92 -11.23
C ASN A 265 16.20 -9.64 -11.49
N GLY A 266 15.46 -9.14 -10.49
CA GLY A 266 14.67 -7.91 -10.59
C GLY A 266 13.46 -8.01 -11.54
N VAL A 267 13.07 -9.22 -11.95
CA VAL A 267 11.93 -9.44 -12.86
C VAL A 267 10.60 -9.26 -12.12
N ILE A 268 10.55 -9.69 -10.86
CA ILE A 268 9.38 -9.49 -10.00
C ILE A 268 9.71 -8.63 -8.80
N ILE A 269 8.70 -7.90 -8.34
CA ILE A 269 8.68 -7.20 -7.06
C ILE A 269 7.45 -7.70 -6.28
N GLY A 270 7.56 -7.77 -4.96
CA GLY A 270 6.42 -8.07 -4.08
C GLY A 270 5.41 -6.92 -4.08
N TYR A 271 4.22 -7.15 -3.52
CA TYR A 271 3.29 -6.05 -3.24
C TYR A 271 3.84 -5.17 -2.12
N PRO A 272 3.48 -3.88 -2.09
CA PRO A 272 3.75 -3.05 -0.91
C PRO A 272 3.17 -3.72 0.34
N HIS A 273 4.04 -4.09 1.27
CA HIS A 273 3.68 -4.74 2.53
C HIS A 273 4.13 -3.89 3.70
N GLU A 274 3.29 -3.80 4.72
CA GLU A 274 3.45 -2.83 5.80
C GLU A 274 4.63 -3.15 6.73
N LYS A 275 5.05 -4.43 6.77
CA LYS A 275 6.05 -4.95 7.71
C LYS A 275 7.37 -5.36 7.07
N TYR A 276 7.35 -5.73 5.79
CA TYR A 276 8.48 -6.39 5.13
C TYR A 276 8.67 -5.80 3.72
N THR A 277 9.86 -5.29 3.42
CA THR A 277 10.17 -4.69 2.11
C THR A 277 11.10 -5.57 1.28
N ILE A 278 11.19 -5.31 -0.02
CA ILE A 278 12.16 -6.00 -0.90
C ILE A 278 13.61 -5.77 -0.45
N VAL A 279 13.87 -4.62 0.18
CA VAL A 279 15.17 -4.29 0.77
C VAL A 279 15.43 -5.16 2.00
N ASP A 280 14.41 -5.41 2.82
CA ASP A 280 14.52 -6.33 3.96
C ASP A 280 14.84 -7.75 3.52
N TYR A 281 14.21 -8.20 2.42
CA TYR A 281 14.49 -9.50 1.82
C TYR A 281 15.94 -9.61 1.35
N PHE A 282 16.44 -8.65 0.56
CA PHE A 282 17.82 -8.69 0.05
C PHE A 282 18.88 -8.53 1.16
N ASN A 283 18.54 -7.84 2.24
CA ASN A 283 19.42 -7.69 3.40
C ASN A 283 19.32 -8.88 4.39
N GLY A 284 18.43 -9.84 4.15
CA GLY A 284 18.22 -11.01 5.01
C GLY A 284 17.59 -10.68 6.36
N THR A 285 16.89 -9.55 6.49
CA THR A 285 16.22 -9.13 7.74
C THR A 285 14.81 -9.71 7.89
N VAL A 286 14.27 -10.29 6.83
CA VAL A 286 13.03 -11.07 6.81
C VAL A 286 13.31 -12.46 6.25
N ASP A 287 12.67 -13.46 6.84
CA ASP A 287 12.72 -14.84 6.34
C ASP A 287 12.17 -14.91 4.90
N PRO A 288 12.88 -15.54 3.94
CA PRO A 288 12.43 -15.65 2.55
C PRO A 288 11.05 -16.29 2.39
N VAL A 289 10.70 -17.30 3.19
CA VAL A 289 9.39 -17.95 3.14
C VAL A 289 8.30 -16.98 3.61
N ILE A 290 8.55 -16.24 4.69
CA ILE A 290 7.64 -15.19 5.17
C ILE A 290 7.47 -14.09 4.12
N TYR A 291 8.58 -13.60 3.54
CA TYR A 291 8.53 -12.57 2.51
C TYR A 291 7.74 -13.04 1.27
N VAL A 292 7.97 -14.28 0.82
CA VAL A 292 7.23 -14.86 -0.29
C VAL A 292 5.74 -14.94 0.04
N ASN A 293 5.38 -15.45 1.21
CA ASN A 293 3.98 -15.68 1.58
C ASN A 293 3.22 -14.38 1.84
N GLU A 294 3.82 -13.39 2.50
CA GLU A 294 3.13 -12.17 2.94
C GLU A 294 3.29 -11.00 1.96
N VAL A 295 4.42 -10.92 1.24
CA VAL A 295 4.73 -9.79 0.34
C VAL A 295 4.57 -10.18 -1.12
N VAL A 296 5.09 -11.33 -1.53
CA VAL A 296 4.97 -11.77 -2.93
C VAL A 296 3.57 -12.28 -3.23
N LEU A 297 2.84 -12.83 -2.25
CA LEU A 297 1.45 -13.28 -2.36
C LEU A 297 1.25 -14.24 -3.56
N PRO A 298 1.91 -15.42 -3.59
CA PRO A 298 1.89 -16.36 -4.72
C PRO A 298 0.49 -16.81 -5.15
N GLY A 299 -0.47 -16.89 -4.22
CA GLY A 299 -1.85 -17.29 -4.51
C GLY A 299 -2.72 -16.20 -5.16
N LYS A 300 -2.26 -14.95 -5.25
CA LYS A 300 -3.07 -13.85 -5.79
C LYS A 300 -3.12 -13.91 -7.32
N PHE A 301 -4.26 -13.57 -7.92
CA PHE A 301 -4.42 -13.44 -9.36
C PHE A 301 -3.72 -12.20 -9.91
N VAL A 302 -3.18 -12.31 -11.14
CA VAL A 302 -2.45 -11.22 -11.80
C VAL A 302 -3.34 -10.43 -12.78
N ILE A 303 -3.17 -9.11 -12.80
CA ILE A 303 -3.84 -8.22 -13.75
C ILE A 303 -3.00 -7.99 -15.01
N ARG A 304 -3.64 -7.63 -16.13
CA ARG A 304 -2.96 -7.46 -17.44
C ARG A 304 -1.83 -6.44 -17.42
N ALA A 305 -2.00 -5.31 -16.73
CA ALA A 305 -0.94 -4.31 -16.57
C ALA A 305 0.29 -4.86 -15.82
N GLU A 306 0.05 -5.73 -14.83
CA GLU A 306 1.12 -6.36 -14.06
C GLU A 306 1.92 -7.35 -14.92
N VAL A 307 1.24 -8.12 -15.77
CA VAL A 307 1.88 -9.03 -16.73
C VAL A 307 2.72 -8.29 -17.75
N ALA A 308 2.22 -7.19 -18.33
CA ALA A 308 3.00 -6.36 -19.23
C ALA A 308 4.27 -5.81 -18.56
N ALA A 309 4.15 -5.34 -17.31
CA ALA A 309 5.30 -4.87 -16.54
C ALA A 309 6.30 -5.99 -16.22
N LEU A 310 5.80 -7.19 -15.94
CA LEU A 310 6.64 -8.33 -15.64
C LEU A 310 7.40 -8.82 -16.87
N ILE A 311 6.73 -8.98 -18.02
CA ILE A 311 7.37 -9.40 -19.26
C ILE A 311 8.32 -8.32 -19.77
N GLY A 312 7.94 -7.04 -19.66
CA GLY A 312 8.83 -5.92 -19.97
C GLY A 312 10.15 -6.02 -19.20
N ARG A 313 10.10 -6.28 -17.88
CA ARG A 313 11.31 -6.51 -17.08
C ARG A 313 12.04 -7.80 -17.44
N ALA A 314 11.34 -8.91 -17.66
CA ALA A 314 11.96 -10.19 -18.01
C ALA A 314 12.77 -10.12 -19.31
N LEU A 315 12.24 -9.42 -20.31
CA LEU A 315 12.87 -9.25 -21.62
C LEU A 315 13.77 -8.00 -21.72
N GLY A 316 13.91 -7.22 -20.63
CA GLY A 316 14.72 -6.00 -20.63
C GLY A 316 14.17 -4.88 -21.53
N LEU A 317 12.85 -4.86 -21.78
CA LEU A 317 12.19 -3.82 -22.55
C LEU A 317 12.05 -2.56 -21.69
N HIS A 318 12.41 -1.38 -22.23
CA HIS A 318 12.33 -0.12 -21.51
C HIS A 318 11.76 1.00 -22.36
N LYS A 319 10.73 1.66 -21.85
CA LYS A 319 10.12 2.90 -22.38
C LYS A 319 9.76 3.83 -21.25
N GLU A 320 9.86 5.13 -21.50
CA GLU A 320 9.57 6.17 -20.52
C GLU A 320 8.08 6.25 -20.22
N HIS A 321 7.71 6.67 -19.01
CA HIS A 321 6.31 6.74 -18.56
C HIS A 321 5.48 7.84 -19.26
N GLY A 322 6.12 8.69 -20.06
CA GLY A 322 5.50 9.75 -20.85
C GLY A 322 4.89 9.28 -22.18
N ASP A 323 5.16 8.05 -22.62
CA ASP A 323 4.73 7.59 -23.95
C ASP A 323 3.21 7.35 -24.01
N SER A 324 2.57 7.90 -25.04
CA SER A 324 1.13 7.71 -25.27
C SER A 324 0.84 6.28 -25.72
N THR A 325 -0.20 5.67 -25.18
CA THR A 325 -0.63 4.33 -25.57
C THR A 325 -1.54 4.40 -26.80
N ALA A 326 -1.51 3.37 -27.65
CA ALA A 326 -2.45 3.22 -28.75
C ALA A 326 -3.86 2.77 -28.31
N TYR A 327 -4.01 2.39 -27.04
CA TYR A 327 -5.26 1.91 -26.45
C TYR A 327 -6.17 3.07 -26.02
N LEU A 328 -7.49 2.82 -26.08
CA LEU A 328 -8.54 3.80 -25.77
C LEU A 328 -8.78 3.98 -24.27
N ASP A 329 -8.40 3.01 -23.44
CA ASP A 329 -8.51 3.08 -22.00
C ASP A 329 -7.27 3.68 -21.34
N ARG A 330 -7.49 4.27 -20.17
CA ARG A 330 -6.42 4.88 -19.39
C ARG A 330 -5.53 3.80 -18.78
N ILE A 331 -4.27 3.74 -19.22
CA ILE A 331 -3.26 2.88 -18.61
C ILE A 331 -2.65 3.57 -17.37
N PRO A 332 -2.56 2.87 -16.22
CA PRO A 332 -1.88 3.36 -15.03
C PRO A 332 -0.45 3.83 -15.34
N TYR A 333 -0.03 4.94 -14.73
CA TYR A 333 1.28 5.54 -15.01
C TYR A 333 2.44 4.56 -14.81
N TRP A 334 2.40 3.75 -13.74
CA TRP A 334 3.43 2.76 -13.42
C TRP A 334 3.57 1.64 -14.47
N ALA A 335 2.49 1.32 -15.19
CA ALA A 335 2.47 0.25 -16.19
C ALA A 335 2.72 0.77 -17.61
N ARG A 336 2.51 2.08 -17.84
CA ARG A 336 2.41 2.66 -19.18
C ARG A 336 3.60 2.35 -20.08
N GLY A 337 4.82 2.59 -19.59
CA GLY A 337 6.04 2.31 -20.36
C GLY A 337 6.12 0.85 -20.80
N ASN A 338 5.83 -0.09 -19.89
CA ASN A 338 5.86 -1.52 -20.20
C ASN A 338 4.73 -1.95 -21.14
N VAL A 339 3.53 -1.37 -20.98
CA VAL A 339 2.40 -1.63 -21.89
C VAL A 339 2.74 -1.15 -23.30
N VAL A 340 3.35 0.04 -23.44
CA VAL A 340 3.82 0.53 -24.74
C VAL A 340 4.88 -0.40 -25.32
N ALA A 341 5.94 -0.71 -24.56
CA ALA A 341 7.04 -1.53 -25.03
C ALA A 341 6.59 -2.92 -25.49
N THR A 342 5.79 -3.61 -24.67
CA THR A 342 5.27 -4.94 -25.01
C THR A 342 4.25 -4.92 -26.14
N THR A 343 3.59 -3.79 -26.40
CA THR A 343 2.69 -3.65 -27.56
C THR A 343 3.47 -3.44 -28.85
N GLU A 344 4.53 -2.62 -28.83
CA GLU A 344 5.40 -2.40 -29.99
C GLU A 344 6.11 -3.69 -30.45
N GLU A 345 6.50 -4.53 -29.50
CA GLU A 345 7.10 -5.86 -29.76
C GLU A 345 6.05 -6.93 -30.18
N GLY A 346 4.77 -6.57 -30.30
CA GLY A 346 3.70 -7.50 -30.69
C GLY A 346 3.34 -8.55 -29.63
N ILE A 347 3.82 -8.39 -28.39
CA ILE A 347 3.54 -9.32 -27.28
C ILE A 347 2.11 -9.14 -26.78
N PHE A 348 1.71 -7.88 -26.57
CA PHE A 348 0.34 -7.49 -26.26
C PHE A 348 -0.30 -6.81 -27.46
N GLU A 349 -1.43 -7.35 -27.93
CA GLU A 349 -2.19 -6.78 -29.05
C GLU A 349 -3.45 -6.03 -28.60
N GLY A 350 -3.78 -6.10 -27.30
CA GLY A 350 -5.04 -5.62 -26.75
C GLY A 350 -6.26 -6.41 -27.22
N TYR A 351 -7.44 -5.88 -26.94
CA TYR A 351 -8.71 -6.45 -27.40
C TYR A 351 -9.13 -5.82 -28.73
N PRO A 352 -9.93 -6.52 -29.55
CA PRO A 352 -10.46 -5.99 -30.82
C PRO A 352 -11.19 -4.65 -30.71
N SER A 353 -11.69 -4.29 -29.52
CA SER A 353 -12.31 -3.01 -29.22
C SER A 353 -11.31 -1.84 -29.07
N GLY A 354 -10.00 -2.06 -29.28
CA GLY A 354 -8.95 -1.06 -29.07
C GLY A 354 -8.63 -0.79 -27.59
N MET A 355 -8.99 -1.71 -26.70
CA MET A 355 -8.83 -1.58 -25.24
C MET A 355 -7.71 -2.48 -24.75
N PHE A 356 -6.98 -2.07 -23.71
CA PHE A 356 -6.00 -2.92 -23.04
C PHE A 356 -6.56 -3.65 -21.82
N LYS A 357 -7.48 -3.02 -21.10
CA LYS A 357 -8.08 -3.42 -19.81
C LYS A 357 -7.02 -3.68 -18.72
N PRO A 358 -6.29 -2.63 -18.29
CA PRO A 358 -5.10 -2.79 -17.43
C PRO A 358 -5.38 -3.46 -16.08
N ASP A 359 -6.55 -3.20 -15.49
CA ASP A 359 -6.92 -3.68 -14.15
C ASP A 359 -7.69 -5.01 -14.17
N ASN A 360 -7.96 -5.57 -15.35
CA ASN A 360 -8.60 -6.87 -15.45
C ASN A 360 -7.61 -7.98 -15.15
N TYR A 361 -8.07 -9.03 -14.44
CA TYR A 361 -7.32 -10.28 -14.35
C TYR A 361 -7.12 -10.88 -15.74
N ILE A 362 -5.90 -11.33 -16.01
CA ILE A 362 -5.59 -12.04 -17.25
C ILE A 362 -6.07 -13.49 -17.14
N THR A 363 -6.69 -13.99 -18.20
CA THR A 363 -7.07 -15.39 -18.27
C THR A 363 -5.89 -16.27 -18.62
N ARG A 364 -5.98 -17.58 -18.33
CA ARG A 364 -4.91 -18.53 -18.61
C ARG A 364 -4.60 -18.66 -20.11
N GLU A 365 -5.60 -18.63 -20.98
CA GLU A 365 -5.37 -18.64 -22.44
C GLU A 365 -4.68 -17.35 -22.94
N GLU A 366 -5.02 -16.19 -22.36
CA GLU A 366 -4.37 -14.92 -22.68
C GLU A 366 -2.93 -14.88 -22.19
N MET A 367 -2.66 -15.40 -20.99
CA MET A 367 -1.30 -15.52 -20.47
C MET A 367 -0.43 -16.37 -21.38
N VAL A 368 -0.92 -17.55 -21.79
CA VAL A 368 -0.16 -18.44 -22.69
C VAL A 368 0.11 -17.77 -24.03
N ALA A 369 -0.88 -17.14 -24.65
CA ALA A 369 -0.68 -16.43 -25.91
C ALA A 369 0.39 -15.32 -25.79
N VAL A 370 0.33 -14.54 -24.70
CA VAL A 370 1.30 -13.49 -24.40
C VAL A 370 2.71 -14.07 -24.25
N LEU A 371 2.88 -15.17 -23.50
CA LEU A 371 4.19 -15.78 -23.27
C LEU A 371 4.78 -16.42 -24.53
N ILE A 372 3.95 -17.12 -25.32
CA ILE A 372 4.39 -17.74 -26.57
C ILE A 372 4.89 -16.68 -27.56
N ARG A 373 4.20 -15.54 -27.65
CA ARG A 373 4.67 -14.39 -28.44
C ARG A 373 5.95 -13.78 -27.86
N ALA A 374 5.99 -13.55 -26.55
CA ALA A 374 7.13 -12.94 -25.86
C ALA A 374 8.44 -13.70 -26.08
N PHE A 375 8.39 -15.04 -26.11
CA PHE A 375 9.55 -15.90 -26.29
C PHE A 375 9.68 -16.47 -27.71
N ASN A 376 8.84 -16.02 -28.64
CA ASN A 376 8.82 -16.42 -30.05
C ASN A 376 8.82 -17.94 -30.26
N ILE A 377 7.91 -18.63 -29.56
CA ILE A 377 7.81 -20.09 -29.54
C ILE A 377 6.85 -20.54 -30.63
N THR A 378 7.27 -21.54 -31.40
CA THR A 378 6.53 -22.02 -32.57
C THR A 378 5.93 -23.39 -32.30
N LEU A 379 4.77 -23.65 -32.93
CA LEU A 379 4.20 -24.99 -33.06
C LEU A 379 4.86 -25.69 -34.24
N GLU A 380 5.42 -26.88 -34.02
CA GLU A 380 6.03 -27.69 -35.07
C GLU A 380 5.02 -28.67 -35.68
N ASP A 381 4.22 -29.33 -34.86
CA ASP A 381 3.15 -30.24 -35.29
C ASP A 381 1.78 -29.55 -35.28
N GLU A 382 1.39 -28.98 -36.42
CA GLU A 382 0.06 -28.38 -36.60
C GLU A 382 -1.10 -29.37 -36.35
N SER A 383 -0.85 -30.67 -36.53
CA SER A 383 -1.82 -31.75 -36.32
C SER A 383 -1.97 -32.16 -34.87
N LEU A 384 -1.16 -31.59 -33.95
CA LEU A 384 -1.19 -31.89 -32.54
C LEU A 384 -2.58 -31.65 -31.94
N GLU A 385 -3.12 -32.67 -31.28
CA GLU A 385 -4.36 -32.60 -30.53
C GLU A 385 -4.06 -32.39 -29.05
N LEU A 386 -4.70 -31.39 -28.44
CA LEU A 386 -4.58 -31.16 -27.00
C LEU A 386 -5.28 -32.29 -26.24
N PRO A 387 -4.67 -32.82 -25.16
CA PRO A 387 -5.25 -33.90 -24.37
C PRO A 387 -6.33 -33.42 -23.39
N PHE A 388 -6.54 -32.10 -23.27
CA PHE A 388 -7.38 -31.49 -22.24
C PHE A 388 -8.87 -31.76 -22.47
N ALA A 389 -9.57 -32.13 -21.39
CA ALA A 389 -11.00 -32.42 -21.40
C ALA A 389 -11.87 -31.20 -21.76
N ASP A 390 -11.37 -30.00 -21.51
CA ASP A 390 -12.04 -28.71 -21.79
C ASP A 390 -11.39 -27.96 -22.96
N LYS A 391 -10.69 -28.68 -23.86
CA LYS A 391 -10.03 -28.07 -25.04
C LYS A 391 -10.99 -27.26 -25.93
N ASP A 392 -12.26 -27.64 -25.98
CA ASP A 392 -13.29 -26.95 -26.76
C ASP A 392 -13.69 -25.58 -26.16
N HIS A 393 -13.28 -25.28 -24.93
CA HIS A 393 -13.47 -23.96 -24.31
C HIS A 393 -12.34 -22.96 -24.62
N ILE A 394 -11.26 -23.42 -25.24
CA ILE A 394 -10.14 -22.56 -25.66
C ILE A 394 -10.63 -21.68 -26.81
N GLY A 395 -10.37 -20.37 -26.73
CA GLY A 395 -10.70 -19.47 -27.83
C GLY A 395 -9.95 -19.88 -29.11
N GLN A 396 -10.62 -19.85 -30.27
CA GLN A 396 -9.98 -20.20 -31.55
C GLN A 396 -8.70 -19.38 -31.81
N TRP A 397 -8.69 -18.11 -31.37
CA TRP A 397 -7.54 -17.22 -31.47
C TRP A 397 -6.35 -17.64 -30.57
N ALA A 398 -6.62 -18.38 -29.50
CA ALA A 398 -5.61 -18.82 -28.53
C ALA A 398 -5.08 -20.24 -28.86
N LEU A 399 -5.82 -21.00 -29.66
CA LEU A 399 -5.62 -22.44 -29.81
C LEU A 399 -4.20 -22.80 -30.27
N GLU A 400 -3.65 -22.12 -31.27
CA GLU A 400 -2.30 -22.38 -31.76
C GLU A 400 -1.22 -22.07 -30.71
N TYR A 401 -1.40 -20.99 -29.94
CA TYR A 401 -0.49 -20.68 -28.83
C TYR A 401 -0.56 -21.72 -27.71
N VAL A 402 -1.76 -22.21 -27.39
CA VAL A 402 -1.93 -23.27 -26.39
C VAL A 402 -1.31 -24.58 -26.89
N LYS A 403 -1.48 -24.94 -28.17
CA LYS A 403 -0.80 -26.09 -28.78
C LYS A 403 0.73 -25.95 -28.71
N ALA A 404 1.28 -24.81 -29.12
CA ALA A 404 2.72 -24.54 -29.06
C ALA A 404 3.24 -24.65 -27.62
N GLY A 405 2.51 -24.07 -26.66
CA GLY A 405 2.84 -24.16 -25.26
C GLY A 405 2.84 -25.59 -24.72
N TYR A 406 1.89 -26.42 -25.16
CA TYR A 406 1.81 -27.81 -24.76
C TYR A 406 2.92 -28.66 -25.38
N GLU A 407 3.15 -28.52 -26.69
CA GLU A 407 4.19 -29.23 -27.43
C GLU A 407 5.59 -28.97 -26.84
N ASN A 408 5.87 -27.72 -26.49
CA ASN A 408 7.14 -27.31 -25.91
C ASN A 408 7.22 -27.56 -24.39
N GLY A 409 6.22 -28.23 -23.80
CA GLY A 409 6.18 -28.56 -22.38
C GLY A 409 6.08 -27.34 -21.45
N ILE A 410 5.67 -26.18 -21.95
CA ILE A 410 5.51 -24.94 -21.17
C ILE A 410 4.23 -25.01 -20.34
N ILE A 411 3.20 -25.66 -20.89
CA ILE A 411 1.95 -25.96 -20.19
C ILE A 411 1.70 -27.48 -20.17
N GLU A 412 1.30 -27.98 -19.00
CA GLU A 412 1.00 -29.42 -18.81
C GLU A 412 -0.48 -29.67 -18.50
N GLY A 413 -1.24 -28.62 -18.18
CA GLY A 413 -2.62 -28.71 -17.70
C GLY A 413 -2.71 -28.94 -16.19
N TYR A 414 -3.90 -29.23 -15.70
CA TYR A 414 -4.17 -29.56 -14.30
C TYR A 414 -4.32 -31.09 -14.12
N PRO A 415 -4.16 -31.61 -12.88
CA PRO A 415 -4.27 -33.06 -12.62
C PRO A 415 -5.61 -33.70 -13.00
N ASP A 416 -6.68 -32.90 -13.11
CA ASP A 416 -8.00 -33.32 -13.59
C ASP A 416 -8.11 -33.36 -15.12
N ASN A 417 -6.98 -33.27 -15.82
CA ASN A 417 -6.84 -33.24 -17.27
C ASN A 417 -7.55 -32.04 -17.92
N THR A 418 -7.65 -30.90 -17.22
CA THR A 418 -8.21 -29.65 -17.76
C THR A 418 -7.13 -28.59 -18.03
N PHE A 419 -7.42 -27.62 -18.89
CA PHE A 419 -6.61 -26.44 -19.13
C PHE A 419 -7.17 -25.18 -18.45
N ARG A 420 -8.49 -25.08 -18.29
CA ARG A 420 -9.22 -23.94 -17.67
C ARG A 420 -8.95 -22.60 -18.37
N PRO A 421 -9.23 -22.47 -19.68
CA PRO A 421 -8.77 -21.35 -20.51
C PRO A 421 -9.24 -19.98 -20.02
N LYS A 422 -10.47 -19.89 -19.48
CA LYS A 422 -11.09 -18.61 -19.06
C LYS A 422 -10.82 -18.25 -17.61
N ASN A 423 -10.18 -19.12 -16.84
CA ASN A 423 -9.91 -18.85 -15.44
C ASN A 423 -8.75 -17.85 -15.30
N PRO A 424 -8.77 -16.97 -14.29
CA PRO A 424 -7.62 -16.14 -13.97
C PRO A 424 -6.45 -17.04 -13.52
N ILE A 425 -5.23 -16.61 -13.85
CA ILE A 425 -4.00 -17.30 -13.46
C ILE A 425 -3.36 -16.64 -12.22
N THR A 426 -2.78 -17.45 -11.35
CA THR A 426 -2.11 -16.96 -10.13
C THR A 426 -0.70 -16.44 -10.42
N ARG A 427 -0.16 -15.67 -9.46
CA ARG A 427 1.24 -15.22 -9.46
C ARG A 427 2.21 -16.39 -9.48
N ALA A 428 2.00 -17.40 -8.63
CA ALA A 428 2.86 -18.57 -8.60
C ALA A 428 2.96 -19.29 -9.95
N GLU A 429 1.82 -19.57 -10.58
CA GLU A 429 1.79 -20.19 -11.90
C GLU A 429 2.50 -19.32 -12.95
N THR A 430 2.20 -18.01 -12.96
CA THR A 430 2.84 -17.05 -13.87
C THR A 430 4.36 -17.05 -13.71
N PHE A 431 4.85 -17.02 -12.46
CA PHE A 431 6.27 -16.95 -12.14
C PHE A 431 7.01 -18.24 -12.49
N THR A 432 6.41 -19.40 -12.23
CA THR A 432 7.01 -20.68 -12.61
C THR A 432 7.16 -20.80 -14.12
N ILE A 433 6.14 -20.43 -14.89
CA ILE A 433 6.21 -20.48 -16.36
C ILE A 433 7.32 -19.56 -16.87
N ILE A 434 7.40 -18.33 -16.34
CA ILE A 434 8.40 -17.36 -16.78
C ILE A 434 9.81 -17.77 -16.38
N CYS A 435 9.99 -18.29 -15.16
CA CYS A 435 11.28 -18.83 -14.72
C CYS A 435 11.74 -19.97 -15.64
N LYS A 436 10.84 -20.88 -16.04
CA LYS A 436 11.10 -21.96 -17.00
C LYS A 436 11.50 -21.41 -18.37
N LEU A 437 10.75 -20.43 -18.89
CA LEU A 437 11.03 -19.81 -20.18
C LEU A 437 12.36 -19.03 -20.21
N MET A 438 12.76 -18.45 -19.08
CA MET A 438 14.07 -17.79 -18.92
C MET A 438 15.23 -18.77 -18.79
N GLY A 439 14.97 -20.07 -18.70
CA GLY A 439 16.00 -21.09 -18.45
C GLY A 439 16.60 -21.01 -17.05
N TRP A 440 15.87 -20.39 -16.10
CA TRP A 440 16.32 -20.17 -14.72
C TRP A 440 15.74 -21.18 -13.72
N HIS A 441 15.00 -22.15 -14.22
CA HIS A 441 14.53 -23.28 -13.46
C HIS A 441 15.64 -24.34 -13.48
N GLU A 442 16.33 -24.57 -12.35
CA GLU A 442 17.13 -25.80 -12.22
C GLU A 442 16.18 -27.00 -12.32
N GLU A 443 16.66 -28.13 -12.86
CA GLU A 443 15.89 -29.37 -12.95
C GLU A 443 15.37 -29.81 -11.57
N HIS A 444 14.19 -29.33 -11.17
CA HIS A 444 13.48 -29.90 -10.03
C HIS A 444 12.98 -31.27 -10.45
N SER A 445 13.78 -32.27 -10.11
CA SER A 445 13.39 -33.67 -10.19
C SER A 445 12.36 -33.98 -9.10
N GLN A 446 11.18 -34.36 -9.60
CA GLN A 446 10.08 -35.09 -8.96
C GLN A 446 9.18 -34.34 -7.96
#